data_AF-A0A7S1S7M7-F1
#
_entry.id   AF-A0A7S1S7M7-F1
#
_cell.length_a   1.000
_cell.length_b   1.000
_cell.length_c   1.000
_cell.angle_alpha   90.00
_cell.angle_beta   90.00
_cell.angle_gamma   90.00
#
_symmetry.space_group_name_H-M   'P 1'
#
loop_
_entity.id
_entity.type
_entity.pdbx_description
1 polymer ?
#
loop_
_entity_poly.entity_id
_entity_poly.type
_entity_poly.pdbx_seq_one_letter_code
_entity_poly.pdbx_strand_id
1 'polypeptide(L)'
;MGAKVKKHANKQHKKKERAARLAAGKGKVPVLRREEFKAKGKRRRALVAAITEQAKATLAGMATPAETAEQVNVRQAREWKEMKAKVAKLKKQRHFLPKKGSKDLKQAAALEIKLLITELEVKHEAERKALGLDVPAEGGAGKPSKGSSMMDD
;
A
#
# COMPACT_ATOMS: atom_id res chain seq x y z
N MET A 1 2.82 -50.71 9.99
CA MET A 1 3.81 -49.78 9.41
C MET A 1 3.09 -48.73 8.55
N GLY A 2 2.96 -47.49 9.01
CA GLY A 2 2.15 -46.45 8.36
C GLY A 2 2.89 -45.72 7.23
N ALA A 3 2.36 -45.81 6.01
CA ALA A 3 2.98 -45.27 4.79
C ALA A 3 3.04 -43.73 4.75
N LYS A 4 4.25 -43.18 4.80
CA LYS A 4 4.58 -41.76 4.57
C LYS A 4 4.63 -41.43 3.06
N VAL A 5 3.52 -41.48 2.32
CA VAL A 5 3.51 -41.16 0.86
C VAL A 5 2.29 -40.31 0.45
N LYS A 6 2.04 -39.17 1.09
CA LYS A 6 0.90 -38.29 0.71
C LYS A 6 1.25 -36.85 0.34
N LYS A 7 2.41 -36.32 0.73
CA LYS A 7 2.75 -34.91 0.44
C LYS A 7 3.17 -34.66 -1.01
N HIS A 8 3.88 -35.61 -1.64
CA HIS A 8 4.41 -35.43 -3.00
C HIS A 8 3.34 -35.58 -4.10
N ALA A 9 2.45 -36.55 -3.96
CA ALA A 9 1.33 -36.77 -4.87
C ALA A 9 0.36 -35.57 -4.88
N ASN A 10 0.06 -35.01 -3.70
CA ASN A 10 -0.82 -33.86 -3.58
C ASN A 10 -0.21 -32.57 -4.19
N LYS A 11 1.12 -32.44 -4.14
CA LYS A 11 1.86 -31.33 -4.80
C LYS A 11 1.80 -31.44 -6.33
N GLN A 12 1.95 -32.64 -6.88
CA GLN A 12 1.83 -32.89 -8.32
C GLN A 12 0.41 -32.67 -8.83
N HIS A 13 -0.60 -33.13 -8.08
CA HIS A 13 -2.00 -32.89 -8.41
C HIS A 13 -2.33 -31.39 -8.44
N LYS A 14 -1.96 -30.64 -7.40
CA LYS A 14 -2.11 -29.17 -7.37
C LYS A 14 -1.40 -28.46 -8.52
N LYS A 15 -0.23 -28.96 -8.95
CA LYS A 15 0.53 -28.38 -10.08
C LYS A 15 -0.18 -28.64 -11.41
N LYS A 16 -0.70 -29.86 -11.63
CA LYS A 16 -1.48 -30.22 -12.82
C LYS A 16 -2.80 -29.46 -12.89
N GLU A 17 -3.51 -29.36 -11.77
CA GLU A 17 -4.78 -28.62 -11.67
C GLU A 17 -4.58 -27.11 -11.93
N ARG A 18 -3.49 -26.53 -11.39
CA ARG A 18 -3.12 -25.13 -11.67
C ARG A 18 -2.73 -24.92 -13.13
N ALA A 19 -2.01 -25.85 -13.75
CA ALA A 19 -1.67 -25.80 -15.17
C ALA A 19 -2.92 -25.91 -16.06
N ALA A 20 -3.85 -26.82 -15.74
CA ALA A 20 -5.11 -26.97 -16.45
C ALA A 20 -6.00 -25.71 -16.34
N ARG A 21 -6.06 -25.08 -15.16
CA ARG A 21 -6.80 -23.81 -14.97
C ARG A 21 -6.17 -22.62 -15.72
N LEU A 22 -4.85 -22.62 -15.88
CA LEU A 22 -4.14 -21.61 -16.68
C LEU A 22 -4.35 -21.84 -18.18
N ALA A 23 -4.31 -23.09 -18.65
CA ALA A 23 -4.58 -23.46 -20.05
C ALA A 23 -6.04 -23.19 -20.46
N ALA A 24 -7.00 -23.37 -19.56
CA ALA A 24 -8.42 -23.16 -19.82
C ALA A 24 -8.86 -21.68 -19.74
N GLY A 25 -7.96 -20.71 -19.58
CA GLY A 25 -8.28 -19.27 -19.48
C GLY A 25 -9.10 -18.84 -18.26
N LYS A 26 -9.62 -19.79 -17.47
CA LYS A 26 -10.44 -19.58 -16.25
C LYS A 26 -9.61 -19.23 -15.00
N GLY A 27 -8.29 -19.12 -15.13
CA GLY A 27 -7.34 -18.91 -14.05
C GLY A 27 -6.69 -17.53 -14.01
N LYS A 28 -7.40 -16.42 -14.27
CA LYS A 28 -6.88 -15.07 -13.97
C LYS A 28 -7.13 -14.73 -12.49
N VAL A 29 -6.33 -15.32 -11.59
CA VAL A 29 -5.99 -14.63 -10.35
C VAL A 29 -4.74 -13.82 -10.70
N PRO A 30 -4.77 -12.48 -10.66
CA PRO A 30 -3.57 -11.68 -10.81
C PRO A 30 -2.74 -11.91 -9.54
N VAL A 31 -1.94 -12.97 -9.54
CA VAL A 31 -0.73 -12.99 -8.72
C VAL A 31 0.11 -11.89 -9.33
N LEU A 32 0.06 -10.69 -8.73
CA LEU A 32 0.94 -9.58 -9.09
C LEU A 32 2.32 -10.19 -9.33
N ARG A 33 2.81 -10.07 -10.57
CA ARG A 33 4.06 -10.73 -10.95
C ARG A 33 5.10 -10.31 -9.93
N ARG A 34 5.96 -11.22 -9.48
CA ARG A 34 7.02 -10.93 -8.49
C ARG A 34 7.81 -9.65 -8.86
N GLU A 35 7.92 -9.39 -10.16
CA GLU A 35 8.47 -8.18 -10.76
C GLU A 35 7.70 -6.89 -10.45
N GLU A 36 6.37 -6.89 -10.44
CA GLU A 36 5.55 -5.73 -10.07
C GLU A 36 5.71 -5.38 -8.58
N PHE A 37 5.82 -6.39 -7.71
CA PHE A 37 6.13 -6.19 -6.29
C PHE A 37 7.55 -5.64 -6.08
N LYS A 38 8.55 -6.16 -6.81
CA LYS A 38 9.92 -5.61 -6.81
C LYS A 38 9.94 -4.17 -7.32
N ALA A 39 9.20 -3.87 -8.39
CA ALA A 39 9.10 -2.53 -8.95
C ALA A 39 8.47 -1.55 -7.96
N LYS A 40 7.39 -1.94 -7.27
CA LYS A 40 6.78 -1.12 -6.20
C LYS A 40 7.74 -0.90 -5.04
N GLY A 41 8.45 -1.94 -4.62
CA GLY A 41 9.48 -1.84 -3.58
C GLY A 41 10.66 -0.95 -3.97
N LYS A 42 11.09 -0.98 -5.24
CA LYS A 42 12.13 -0.11 -5.78
C LYS A 42 11.68 1.35 -5.80
N ARG A 43 10.45 1.63 -6.23
CA ARG A 43 9.87 2.98 -6.19
C ARG A 43 9.81 3.55 -4.78
N ARG A 44 9.30 2.77 -3.81
CA ARG A 44 9.28 3.19 -2.39
C ARG A 44 10.68 3.51 -1.86
N ARG A 45 11.66 2.63 -2.12
CA ARG A 45 13.05 2.86 -1.70
C ARG A 45 13.66 4.08 -2.36
N ALA A 46 13.40 4.30 -3.65
CA ALA A 46 13.87 5.48 -4.37
C ALA A 46 13.26 6.79 -3.82
N LEU A 47 11.98 6.79 -3.46
CA LEU A 47 11.33 7.96 -2.83
C LEU A 47 11.96 8.28 -1.47
N VAL A 48 12.15 7.27 -0.62
CA VAL A 48 12.81 7.46 0.69
C VAL A 48 14.25 7.95 0.50
N ALA A 49 15.00 7.36 -0.43
CA ALA A 49 16.36 7.80 -0.76
C ALA A 49 16.39 9.26 -1.24
N ALA A 50 15.50 9.66 -2.15
CA ALA A 50 15.44 11.03 -2.64
C ALA A 50 15.12 12.05 -1.52
N ILE A 51 14.18 11.72 -0.62
CA ILE A 51 13.82 12.58 0.52
C ILE A 51 14.98 12.68 1.52
N THR A 52 15.65 11.57 1.82
CA THR A 52 16.80 11.57 2.73
C THR A 52 17.99 12.33 2.15
N GLU A 53 18.27 12.22 0.85
CA GLU A 53 19.29 13.02 0.18
C GLU A 53 18.92 14.51 0.14
N GLN A 54 17.65 14.87 -0.11
CA GLN A 54 17.19 16.26 0.00
C GLN A 54 17.34 16.80 1.42
N ALA A 55 16.96 16.03 2.43
CA ALA A 55 17.12 16.41 3.84
C ALA A 55 18.60 16.55 4.22
N LYS A 56 19.47 15.69 3.69
CA LYS A 56 20.91 15.77 3.92
C LYS A 56 21.52 16.98 3.20
N ALA A 57 21.05 17.30 2.00
CA ALA A 57 21.48 18.48 1.25
C ALA A 57 21.05 19.79 1.91
N THR A 58 19.84 19.85 2.51
CA THR A 58 19.40 21.02 3.29
C THR A 58 20.18 21.17 4.59
N LEU A 59 20.58 20.07 5.25
CA LEU A 59 21.46 20.07 6.42
C LEU A 59 22.92 20.43 6.09
N ALA A 60 23.41 20.12 4.89
CA ALA A 60 24.81 20.28 4.49
C ALA A 60 25.19 21.66 3.92
N GLY A 61 24.25 22.62 3.81
CA GLY A 61 24.63 24.02 3.86
C GLY A 61 24.21 24.99 2.75
N MET A 62 23.10 24.82 2.00
CA MET A 62 22.60 25.93 1.16
C MET A 62 21.07 26.03 1.02
N ALA A 63 20.53 27.12 1.57
CA ALA A 63 19.54 28.02 0.94
C ALA A 63 18.07 27.57 0.72
N THR A 64 17.47 26.83 1.65
CA THR A 64 16.04 27.02 1.94
C THR A 64 15.90 27.18 3.45
N PRO A 65 15.13 28.17 3.97
CA PRO A 65 14.82 28.18 5.39
C PRO A 65 14.26 26.80 5.71
N ALA A 66 14.89 26.09 6.64
CA ALA A 66 14.40 24.81 7.11
C ALA A 66 12.92 25.04 7.48
N GLU A 67 12.00 24.49 6.67
CA GLU A 67 10.58 24.69 6.91
C GLU A 67 10.32 24.29 8.37
N THR A 68 9.71 25.19 9.14
CA THR A 68 9.40 24.86 10.52
C THR A 68 8.47 23.66 10.54
N ALA A 69 8.48 22.88 11.62
CA ALA A 69 7.59 21.73 11.77
C ALA A 69 6.13 22.08 11.47
N GLU A 70 5.71 23.29 11.83
CA GLU A 70 4.38 23.83 11.51
C GLU A 70 4.15 24.04 10.02
N GLN A 71 5.12 24.61 9.29
CA GLN A 71 5.03 24.79 7.84
C GLN A 71 4.92 23.45 7.10
N VAL A 72 5.68 22.45 7.54
CA VAL A 72 5.58 21.09 7.00
C VAL A 72 4.21 20.48 7.26
N ASN A 73 3.67 20.62 8.47
CA ASN A 73 2.32 20.14 8.77
C ASN A 73 1.24 20.83 7.92
N VAL A 74 1.33 22.15 7.72
CA VAL A 74 0.40 22.90 6.87
C VAL A 74 0.47 22.43 5.42
N ARG A 75 1.68 22.22 4.89
CA ARG A 75 1.87 21.67 3.54
C ARG A 75 1.28 20.27 3.42
N GLN A 76 1.63 19.37 4.35
CA GLN A 76 1.12 18.00 4.36
C GLN A 76 -0.42 17.97 4.41
N ALA A 77 -1.04 18.85 5.20
CA ALA A 77 -2.50 18.97 5.25
C ALA A 77 -3.11 19.40 3.90
N ARG A 78 -2.46 20.32 3.16
CA ARG A 78 -2.88 20.70 1.80
C ARG A 78 -2.73 19.53 0.84
N GLU A 79 -1.60 18.84 0.85
CA GLU A 79 -1.36 17.66 0.02
C GLU A 79 -2.40 16.55 0.29
N TRP A 80 -2.80 16.35 1.55
CA TRP A 80 -3.89 15.44 1.92
C TRP A 80 -5.24 15.86 1.34
N LYS A 81 -5.57 17.15 1.34
CA LYS A 81 -6.82 17.65 0.73
C LYS A 81 -6.82 17.40 -0.78
N GLU A 82 -5.72 17.69 -1.46
CA GLU A 82 -5.57 17.44 -2.89
C GLU A 82 -5.64 15.95 -3.24
N MET A 83 -4.97 15.12 -2.45
CA MET A 83 -5.00 13.66 -2.63
C MET A 83 -6.40 13.10 -2.40
N LYS A 84 -7.12 13.56 -1.37
CA LYS A 84 -8.53 13.19 -1.15
C LYS A 84 -9.42 13.61 -2.32
N ALA A 85 -9.20 14.78 -2.92
CA ALA A 85 -9.92 15.20 -4.12
C ALA A 85 -9.62 14.29 -5.32
N LYS A 86 -8.35 13.89 -5.53
CA LYS A 86 -7.96 12.91 -6.56
C LYS A 86 -8.62 11.54 -6.33
N VAL A 87 -8.61 11.04 -5.10
CA VAL A 87 -9.28 9.79 -4.71
C VAL A 87 -10.79 9.87 -4.94
N ALA A 88 -11.42 11.01 -4.65
CA ALA A 88 -12.84 11.20 -4.92
C ALA A 88 -13.15 11.14 -6.43
N LYS A 89 -12.31 11.76 -7.27
CA LYS A 89 -12.43 11.65 -8.75
C LYS A 89 -12.28 10.20 -9.22
N LEU A 90 -11.27 9.47 -8.75
CA LEU A 90 -11.05 8.06 -9.09
C LEU A 90 -12.22 7.17 -8.61
N LYS A 91 -12.77 7.43 -7.42
CA LYS A 91 -13.95 6.72 -6.91
C LYS A 91 -15.18 6.97 -7.78
N LYS A 92 -15.40 8.22 -8.21
CA LYS A 92 -16.48 8.57 -9.15
C LYS A 92 -16.30 7.84 -10.48
N GLN A 93 -15.11 7.92 -11.09
CA GLN A 93 -14.80 7.20 -12.33
C GLN A 93 -15.06 5.70 -12.17
N ARG A 94 -14.59 5.08 -11.08
CA ARG A 94 -14.84 3.66 -10.77
C ARG A 94 -16.33 3.33 -10.67
N HIS A 95 -17.11 4.23 -10.08
CA HIS A 95 -18.56 4.06 -9.90
C HIS A 95 -19.30 4.08 -11.24
N PHE A 96 -18.93 4.97 -12.16
CA PHE A 96 -19.55 5.07 -13.48
C PHE A 96 -19.16 3.95 -14.46
N LEU A 97 -18.18 3.10 -14.13
CA LEU A 97 -17.83 1.96 -14.96
C LEU A 97 -18.94 0.89 -14.98
N PRO A 98 -19.25 0.29 -16.14
CA PRO A 98 -20.37 -0.66 -16.29
C PRO A 98 -20.20 -1.90 -15.40
N LYS A 99 -21.29 -2.55 -14.99
CA LYS A 99 -21.20 -3.74 -14.10
C LYS A 99 -20.53 -4.94 -14.78
N LYS A 100 -20.77 -5.14 -16.08
CA LYS A 100 -20.17 -6.20 -16.90
C LYS A 100 -18.97 -5.65 -17.70
N GLY A 101 -17.93 -6.45 -17.89
CA GLY A 101 -16.78 -6.13 -18.76
C GLY A 101 -15.71 -5.17 -18.20
N SER A 102 -15.97 -4.42 -17.13
CA SER A 102 -15.03 -3.40 -16.60
C SER A 102 -14.23 -3.84 -15.37
N LYS A 103 -14.16 -5.14 -15.07
CA LYS A 103 -13.50 -5.67 -13.86
C LYS A 103 -12.05 -5.18 -13.72
N ASP A 104 -11.30 -5.24 -14.81
CA ASP A 104 -9.88 -4.86 -14.81
C ASP A 104 -9.69 -3.36 -14.58
N LEU A 105 -10.55 -2.51 -15.16
CA LEU A 105 -10.55 -1.07 -14.95
C LEU A 105 -10.92 -0.69 -13.51
N LYS A 106 -11.93 -1.37 -12.94
CA LYS A 106 -12.31 -1.17 -11.53
C LYS A 106 -11.19 -1.57 -10.58
N GLN A 107 -10.48 -2.64 -10.91
CA GLN A 107 -9.32 -3.08 -10.15
C GLN A 107 -8.14 -2.10 -10.30
N ALA A 108 -7.86 -1.62 -11.50
CA ALA A 108 -6.82 -0.62 -11.76
C ALA A 108 -7.06 0.67 -10.95
N ALA A 109 -8.28 1.22 -11.00
CA ALA A 109 -8.65 2.39 -10.21
C ALA A 109 -8.52 2.15 -8.69
N ALA A 110 -8.85 0.95 -8.21
CA ALA A 110 -8.68 0.59 -6.81
C ALA A 110 -7.20 0.48 -6.40
N LEU A 111 -6.34 -0.04 -7.29
CA LEU A 111 -4.89 -0.11 -7.06
C LEU A 111 -4.25 1.28 -7.07
N GLU A 112 -4.70 2.15 -7.97
CA GLU A 112 -4.23 3.54 -8.07
C GLU A 112 -4.58 4.34 -6.81
N ILE A 113 -5.81 4.22 -6.31
CA ILE A 113 -6.21 4.84 -5.02
C ILE A 113 -5.29 4.37 -3.88
N LYS A 114 -5.02 3.06 -3.80
CA LYS A 114 -4.12 2.52 -2.77
C LYS A 114 -2.70 3.05 -2.93
N LEU A 115 -2.21 3.12 -4.17
CA LEU A 115 -0.87 3.62 -4.47
C LEU A 115 -0.72 5.08 -4.03
N LEU A 116 -1.65 5.96 -4.41
CA LEU A 116 -1.64 7.38 -4.03
C LEU A 116 -1.59 7.56 -2.51
N ILE A 117 -2.41 6.82 -1.76
CA ILE A 117 -2.41 6.88 -0.29
C ILE A 117 -1.05 6.42 0.26
N THR A 118 -0.59 5.24 -0.16
CA THR A 118 0.63 4.63 0.39
C THR A 118 1.93 5.34 0.02
N GLU A 119 1.93 6.11 -1.07
CA GLU A 119 3.07 6.93 -1.48
C GLU A 119 3.10 8.24 -0.70
N LEU A 120 1.94 8.88 -0.52
CA LEU A 120 1.83 10.11 0.28
C LEU A 120 2.19 9.85 1.75
N GLU A 121 1.70 8.76 2.34
CA GLU A 121 2.03 8.36 3.71
C GLU A 121 3.53 8.17 3.89
N VAL A 122 4.20 7.44 2.99
CA VAL A 122 5.65 7.22 3.06
C VAL A 122 6.43 8.52 2.91
N LYS A 123 5.98 9.43 2.04
CA LYS A 123 6.58 10.75 1.88
C LYS A 123 6.49 11.54 3.18
N HIS A 124 5.29 11.67 3.75
CA HIS A 124 5.06 12.44 4.98
C HIS A 124 5.72 11.82 6.21
N GLU A 125 5.77 10.50 6.30
CA GLU A 125 6.53 9.79 7.34
C GLU A 125 8.03 10.04 7.21
N ALA A 126 8.60 9.98 6.00
CA ALA A 126 10.01 10.26 5.78
C ALA A 126 10.36 11.71 6.12
N GLU A 127 9.50 12.67 5.75
CA GLU A 127 9.66 14.09 6.12
C GLU A 127 9.61 14.30 7.64
N ARG A 128 8.64 13.70 8.34
CA ARG A 128 8.54 13.81 9.81
C ARG A 128 9.74 13.18 10.51
N LYS A 129 10.23 12.04 10.02
CA LYS A 129 11.45 11.38 10.52
C LYS A 129 12.69 12.22 10.30
N ALA A 130 12.84 12.83 9.11
CA ALA A 130 13.96 13.71 8.80
C ALA A 130 14.01 14.95 9.71
N LEU A 131 12.85 15.42 10.17
CA LEU A 131 12.71 16.54 11.10
C LEU A 131 12.79 16.14 12.59
N GLY A 132 12.98 14.86 12.91
CA GLY A 132 13.01 14.37 14.30
C GLY A 132 11.68 14.48 15.04
N LEU A 133 10.56 14.66 14.33
CA LEU A 133 9.21 14.75 14.89
C LEU A 133 8.61 13.37 15.23
N ASP A 134 9.31 12.29 14.93
CA ASP A 134 8.90 10.91 15.21
C ASP A 134 9.39 10.50 16.61
N VAL A 135 8.84 11.17 17.64
CA VAL A 135 8.84 10.62 18.99
C VAL A 135 7.71 9.60 19.02
N PRO A 136 7.99 8.29 19.22
CA PRO A 136 6.90 7.37 19.50
C PRO A 136 6.19 7.88 20.74
N ALA A 137 4.90 8.20 20.60
CA ALA A 137 4.02 8.34 21.74
C ALA A 137 3.92 6.96 22.43
N GLU A 138 4.92 6.61 23.24
CA GLU A 138 4.76 5.64 24.32
C GLU A 138 3.71 6.20 25.28
N GLY A 139 2.44 5.88 25.03
CA GLY A 139 1.35 6.40 25.86
C GLY A 139 -0.03 6.31 25.23
N GLY A 140 -0.36 5.17 24.63
CA GLY A 140 -1.69 4.93 24.05
C GLY A 140 -2.16 3.51 24.31
N ALA A 141 -2.30 3.15 25.59
CA ALA A 141 -2.93 1.92 26.03
C ALA A 141 -4.34 1.80 25.41
N GLY A 142 -4.50 0.82 24.53
CA GLY A 142 -5.79 0.47 23.94
C GLY A 142 -5.75 -0.95 23.39
N LYS A 143 -5.55 -1.92 24.28
CA LYS A 143 -5.75 -3.35 24.01
C LYS A 143 -7.05 -3.54 23.21
N PRO A 144 -7.09 -4.37 22.15
CA PRO A 144 -8.36 -4.79 21.56
C PRO A 144 -9.13 -5.59 22.61
N SER A 145 -10.29 -5.08 23.04
CA SER A 145 -11.19 -5.84 23.90
C SER A 145 -11.67 -7.07 23.13
N LYS A 146 -11.34 -8.20 23.71
CA LYS A 146 -11.74 -9.54 23.31
C LYS A 146 -13.14 -9.77 23.85
N GLY A 147 -14.11 -9.97 22.95
CA GLY A 147 -15.41 -10.59 23.24
C GLY A 147 -16.40 -9.74 24.05
N SER A 148 -17.41 -9.19 23.37
CA SER A 148 -18.73 -9.05 23.97
C SER A 148 -19.70 -9.85 23.12
N SER A 149 -19.99 -11.04 23.63
CA SER A 149 -21.13 -11.87 23.30
C SER A 149 -22.35 -11.21 23.97
N MET A 150 -23.33 -10.79 23.19
CA MET A 150 -24.67 -10.44 23.65
C MET A 150 -25.59 -11.16 22.65
N MET A 151 -25.89 -12.44 22.88
CA MET A 151 -27.14 -12.92 23.49
C MET A 151 -28.36 -12.33 22.76
N ASP A 152 -28.72 -13.00 21.66
CA ASP A 152 -30.12 -13.18 21.26
C ASP A 152 -30.81 -13.99 22.38
N ASP A 153 -31.84 -13.41 22.98
CA ASP A 153 -33.00 -14.14 23.53
C ASP A 153 -34.26 -13.33 23.17
#